data_AF-A0A2V3ULW6-F1
#
_entry.id   AF-A0A2V3ULW6-F1
#
_cell.length_a   1.000
_cell.length_b   1.000
_cell.length_c   1.000
_cell.angle_alpha   90.00
_cell.angle_beta   90.00
_cell.angle_gamma   90.00
#
_symmetry.space_group_name_H-M   'P 1'
#
loop_
_entity.id
_entity.type
_entity.pdbx_description
1 polymer ?
#
loop_
_entity_poly.entity_id
_entity_poly.type
_entity_poly.pdbx_seq_one_letter_code
_entity_poly.pdbx_strand_id
1 'polypeptide(L)' 'MNIERQREIASKGGRSVPADKRSFSQDRELASSAGRKGGQSTGRTGEA' A
#
# COMPACT_ATOMS: atom_id res chain seq x y z
N MET A 1 -15.16 14.24 -7.95
CA MET A 1 -13.70 14.02 -7.78
C MET A 1 -13.17 13.36 -9.04
N ASN A 2 -12.13 13.92 -9.67
CA ASN A 2 -11.51 13.32 -10.86
C ASN A 2 -10.56 12.18 -10.41
N ILE A 3 -10.70 10.99 -11.00
CA ILE A 3 -9.88 9.80 -10.75
C ILE A 3 -8.38 10.10 -10.91
N GLU A 4 -8.01 10.97 -11.85
CA GLU A 4 -6.64 11.39 -12.08
C GLU A 4 -6.05 12.11 -10.86
N ARG A 5 -6.83 13.00 -10.25
CA ARG A 5 -6.43 13.73 -9.04
C ARG A 5 -6.30 12.79 -7.83
N GLN A 6 -7.19 11.80 -7.72
CA GLN A 6 -7.09 10.79 -6.65
C GLN A 6 -5.83 9.92 -6.81
N ARG A 7 -5.51 9.49 -8.04
CA ARG A 7 -4.29 8.73 -8.33
C ARG A 7 -3.03 9.55 -8.06
N GLU A 8 -3.06 10.83 -8.40
CA GLU A 8 -1.95 11.74 -8.13
C GLU A 8 -1.70 11.89 -6.62
N ILE A 9 -2.75 12.10 -5.83
CA ILE A 9 -2.67 12.21 -4.36
C ILE A 9 -2.14 10.90 -3.75
N ALA A 10 -2.69 9.75 -4.14
CA ALA A 10 -2.24 8.44 -3.68
C ALA A 10 -0.77 8.18 -4.03
N SER A 11 -0.33 8.61 -5.22
CA SER A 11 1.05 8.49 -5.68
C SER A 11 2.02 9.40 -4.90
N LYS A 12 1.59 10.61 -4.55
CA LYS A 12 2.43 11.58 -3.82
C LYS A 12 2.65 11.17 -2.35
N GLY A 13 1.67 10.56 -1.71
CA GLY A 13 1.74 10.17 -0.29
C GLY A 13 2.94 9.27 0.07
N GLY A 14 3.28 8.31 -0.78
CA GLY A 14 4.41 7.40 -0.56
C GLY A 14 5.76 7.90 -1.11
N ARG A 15 5.75 8.90 -1.99
CA ARG A 15 6.95 9.43 -2.67
C ARG A 15 7.67 10.50 -1.86
N SER A 16 6.96 11.25 -1.01
CA SER A 16 7.57 12.28 -0.16
C SER A 16 8.46 11.71 0.95
N VAL A 17 8.37 10.42 1.26
CA VAL A 17 9.19 9.74 2.27
C VAL A 17 10.29 8.93 1.57
N PRO A 18 11.58 9.21 1.85
CA PRO A 18 12.70 8.41 1.36
C PRO A 18 12.49 6.93 1.66
N ALA A 19 12.95 6.04 0.78
CA ALA A 19 12.70 4.60 0.88
C ALA A 19 13.05 4.03 2.27
N ASP A 20 14.22 4.39 2.80
CA ASP A 20 14.71 3.91 4.10
C ASP A 20 13.85 4.40 5.27
N LYS A 21 13.15 5.53 5.14
CA LYS A 21 12.34 6.12 6.21
C LYS A 21 10.86 5.72 6.17
N ARG A 22 10.45 4.88 5.23
CA ARG A 22 9.05 4.43 5.13
C ARG A 22 8.73 3.51 6.31
N SER A 23 7.52 3.62 6.86
CA SER A 23 7.09 2.80 8.00
C SER A 23 7.21 1.30 7.73
N PHE A 24 6.91 0.83 6.52
CA PHE A 24 7.07 -0.57 6.13
C PHE A 24 8.53 -1.03 5.98
N SER A 25 9.47 -0.10 5.76
CA SER A 25 10.90 -0.40 5.71
C SER A 25 11.54 -0.43 7.09
N GLN A 26 11.00 0.34 8.04
CA GLN A 26 11.45 0.40 9.43
C GLN A 26 10.82 -0.69 10.31
N ASP A 27 9.57 -1.07 10.03
CA ASP A 27 8.82 -2.06 10.81
C ASP A 27 8.39 -3.24 9.94
N ARG A 28 9.11 -4.36 10.11
CA ARG A 28 8.87 -5.62 9.39
C ARG A 28 7.54 -6.28 9.81
N GLU A 29 7.14 -6.15 11.06
CA GLU A 29 5.88 -6.73 11.56
C GLU A 29 4.67 -5.99 10.97
N LEU A 30 4.75 -4.66 10.91
CA LEU A 30 3.76 -3.83 10.22
C LEU A 30 3.66 -4.20 8.73
N ALA A 31 4.79 -4.35 8.04
CA ALA A 31 4.81 -4.76 6.63
C ALA A 31 4.18 -6.15 6.43
N SER A 32 4.54 -7.12 7.28
CA SER A 32 4.03 -8.49 7.20
C SER A 32 2.52 -8.54 7.48
N SER A 33 2.04 -7.87 8.52
CA SER A 33 0.62 -7.82 8.86
C SER A 33 -0.22 -7.12 7.77
N ALA A 34 0.25 -5.98 7.24
CA ALA A 34 -0.41 -5.28 6.14
C ALA A 34 -0.44 -6.12 4.86
N GLY A 35 0.67 -6.80 4.51
CA GLY A 35 0.74 -7.71 3.37
C GLY A 35 -0.22 -8.88 3.48
N ARG A 36 -0.27 -9.55 4.64
CA ARG A 36 -1.23 -10.63 4.91
C ARG A 36 -2.67 -10.14 4.76
N LYS A 37 -3.01 -8.97 5.30
CA LYS A 37 -4.37 -8.39 5.19
C LYS A 37 -4.73 -8.06 3.74
N GLY A 38 -3.79 -7.47 2.99
CA GLY A 38 -3.97 -7.16 1.57
C GLY A 38 -4.24 -8.41 0.73
N GLY A 39 -3.43 -9.46 0.90
CA GLY A 39 -3.59 -10.72 0.18
C GLY A 39 -4.91 -11.44 0.49
N GLN A 40 -5.38 -11.39 1.74
CA GLN A 40 -6.69 -11.93 2.11
C GLN A 40 -7.86 -11.16 1.47
N SER A 41 -7.68 -9.86 1.21
CA SER A 41 -8.70 -9.04 0.55
C SER A 41 -8.79 -9.33 -0.96
N THR A 42 -7.68 -9.71 -1.60
CA THR A 42 -7.63 -10.03 -3.04
C THR A 42 -7.97 -11.50 -3.34
N GLY A 43 -7.78 -12.39 -2.36
CA GLY A 43 -8.07 -13.83 -2.50
C GLY A 43 -9.55 -14.22 -2.61
N ARG A 44 -10.49 -13.26 -2.67
CA ARG A 44 -11.94 -13.54 -2.79
C ARG A 44 -12.57 -13.11 -4.13
N THR A 45 -11.78 -12.63 -5.08
CA THR A 45 -12.26 -12.20 -6.42
C THR A 45 -11.53 -12.87 -7.59
N GLY A 46 -10.93 -14.04 -7.36
CA GLY A 46 -10.36 -14.89 -8.40
C GLY A 46 -10.88 -16.30 -8.22
N GLU A 47 -12.14 -16.52 -8.61
CA GLU A 47 -12.62 -17.86 -8.97
C GLU A 47 -11.76 -18.39 -10.12
N ALA A 48 -11.43 -19.68 -10.02
CA ALA A 48 -10.62 -20.45 -10.96
C ALA A 48 -11.32 -20.65 -12.31
#